data_AF-A0A1J4PRE5-F1
#
_entry.id   AF-A0A1J4PRE5-F1
#
_cell.length_a   1.000
_cell.length_b   1.000
_cell.length_c   1.000
_cell.angle_alpha   90.00
_cell.angle_beta   90.00
_cell.angle_gamma   90.00
#
_symmetry.space_group_name_H-M   'P 1'
#
loop_
_entity.id
_entity.type
_entity.pdbx_description
1 polymer ?
#
loop_
_entity_poly.entity_id
_entity_poly.type
_entity_poly.pdbx_seq_one_letter_code
_entity_poly.pdbx_strand_id
1 'polypeptide(L)'
;MPLAGNGGYTVRRYTLDFDWQAPRTPFEAGATIDAAATQALSRFDLDFAGNTLHRVTVDGAPAGFVRAGDELAVTPARPIPRGHAFTVHVAYTADPTRQRHRDDAIRDYGWVPTPDGTVVCAQPDGAKMIFPADDHPSLRAPITFHVTTPADIGAVANGRLVSTTKLPGGRVERTYDSEQPIAAQLVQLAIGRFRVVNSRGPHGLPVRDVVPDDLVGDTEEYRSLTPEHLAWLEQRLGPYPFRRYGVLVGDTELPVALETQSLSVVPKDDLLGGRVQAERNLVHELTHHWTGDSVAIRRWSDLWLSEGHARFYERLYSDSHGGVSLDDAMRDAYEQHDQWRHDDGAPAEPGAGTLFKVMRYDGSALVLYALREKVGAGVFERIEKSWVSTYRGRAAGTRDFVDLASRVAKQDLRPFLTAWLYGPHTPPMPGHPDWRVDPVED
;
A
#
# COMPACT_ATOMS: atom_id res chain seq x y z
N MET A 1 9.53 10.78 3.40
CA MET A 1 9.05 11.75 2.40
C MET A 1 8.19 12.81 3.08
N PRO A 2 8.80 13.84 3.68
CA PRO A 2 8.06 14.86 4.43
C PRO A 2 7.37 15.90 3.54
N LEU A 3 7.72 15.94 2.25
CA LEU A 3 7.18 16.88 1.27
C LEU A 3 6.02 16.31 0.45
N ALA A 4 5.77 15.00 0.52
CA ALA A 4 4.67 14.38 -0.22
C ALA A 4 3.34 14.61 0.50
N GLY A 5 2.30 14.90 -0.25
CA GLY A 5 1.01 15.34 0.25
C GLY A 5 0.90 16.83 0.55
N ASN A 6 -0.33 17.27 0.68
CA ASN A 6 -0.72 18.67 0.58
C ASN A 6 -1.63 19.10 1.72
N GLY A 7 -1.50 20.36 2.12
CA GLY A 7 -2.22 20.96 3.24
C GLY A 7 -3.41 21.81 2.80
N GLY A 8 -4.32 22.08 3.74
CA GLY A 8 -5.34 23.11 3.57
C GLY A 8 -6.62 22.67 2.85
N TYR A 9 -6.70 21.42 2.39
CA TYR A 9 -7.92 20.79 1.91
C TYR A 9 -7.97 19.30 2.28
N THR A 10 -9.10 18.65 2.01
CA THR A 10 -9.26 17.20 2.06
C THR A 10 -9.97 16.74 0.80
N VAL A 11 -9.48 15.67 0.17
CA VAL A 11 -10.14 15.08 -1.00
C VAL A 11 -11.31 14.21 -0.55
N ARG A 12 -12.43 14.35 -1.26
CA ARG A 12 -13.67 13.59 -1.07
C ARG A 12 -13.82 12.48 -2.08
N ARG A 13 -13.32 12.67 -3.31
CA ARG A 13 -13.29 11.66 -4.38
C ARG A 13 -12.28 12.06 -5.45
N TYR A 14 -11.66 11.05 -6.05
CA TYR A 14 -11.01 11.16 -7.35
C TYR A 14 -11.87 10.48 -8.42
N THR A 15 -11.97 11.09 -9.58
CA THR A 15 -12.41 10.44 -10.81
C THR A 15 -11.26 10.51 -11.80
N LEU A 16 -10.77 9.35 -12.23
CA LEU A 16 -9.60 9.19 -13.08
C LEU A 16 -10.02 8.66 -14.44
N ASP A 17 -9.70 9.40 -15.49
CA ASP A 17 -10.02 9.08 -16.87
C ASP A 17 -8.73 8.72 -17.62
N PHE A 18 -8.68 7.53 -18.22
CA PHE A 18 -7.51 7.03 -18.93
C PHE A 18 -7.89 6.51 -20.32
N ASP A 19 -7.40 7.16 -21.38
CA ASP A 19 -7.63 6.76 -22.78
C ASP A 19 -6.48 5.92 -23.34
N TRP A 20 -6.19 4.78 -22.70
CA TRP A 20 -5.03 3.95 -23.03
C TRP A 20 -5.07 3.43 -24.48
N GLN A 21 -3.92 3.47 -25.17
CA GLN A 21 -3.83 3.16 -26.61
C GLN A 21 -3.14 1.82 -26.89
N ALA A 22 -1.89 1.71 -26.46
CA ALA A 22 -1.02 0.56 -26.70
C ALA A 22 0.09 0.57 -25.62
N PRO A 23 0.81 -0.55 -25.43
CA PRO A 23 1.90 -0.62 -24.47
C PRO A 23 2.95 0.47 -24.76
N ARG A 24 3.52 1.06 -23.69
CA ARG A 24 4.60 2.06 -23.76
C ARG A 24 4.28 3.31 -24.62
N THR A 25 3.00 3.56 -24.91
CA THR A 25 2.55 4.69 -25.73
C THR A 25 1.90 5.73 -24.83
N PRO A 26 2.32 7.02 -24.86
CA PRO A 26 1.63 8.08 -24.14
C PRO A 26 0.16 8.23 -24.57
N PHE A 27 -0.70 8.59 -23.64
CA PHE A 27 -2.15 8.66 -23.88
C PHE A 27 -2.82 9.78 -23.09
N GLU A 28 -3.98 10.24 -23.58
CA GLU A 28 -4.76 11.28 -22.89
C GLU A 28 -5.34 10.77 -21.58
N ALA A 29 -5.22 11.60 -20.55
CA ALA A 29 -5.68 11.30 -19.21
C ALA A 29 -6.27 12.54 -18.52
N GLY A 30 -7.13 12.29 -17.54
CA GLY A 30 -7.82 13.30 -16.76
C GLY A 30 -7.94 12.90 -15.31
N ALA A 31 -7.82 13.88 -14.41
CA ALA A 31 -8.16 13.71 -13.02
C ALA A 31 -9.13 14.81 -12.58
N THR A 32 -10.30 14.39 -12.09
CA THR A 32 -11.25 15.26 -11.41
C THR A 32 -11.16 14.98 -9.91
N ILE A 33 -10.90 16.03 -9.13
CA ILE A 33 -10.68 15.96 -7.68
C ILE A 33 -11.77 16.78 -7.00
N ASP A 34 -12.72 16.10 -6.36
CA ASP A 34 -13.70 16.75 -5.51
C ASP A 34 -13.10 16.93 -4.11
N ALA A 35 -12.96 18.18 -3.67
CA ALA A 35 -12.28 18.51 -2.43
C ALA A 35 -13.09 19.46 -1.55
N ALA A 36 -12.64 19.64 -0.30
CA ALA A 36 -13.14 20.65 0.62
C ALA A 36 -11.99 21.35 1.32
N ALA A 37 -12.03 22.68 1.34
CA ALA A 37 -10.99 23.49 1.95
C ALA A 37 -11.07 23.43 3.48
N THR A 38 -9.98 23.09 4.16
CA THR A 38 -9.89 23.07 5.63
C THR A 38 -9.46 24.44 6.19
N GLN A 39 -8.95 25.31 5.32
CA GLN A 39 -8.64 26.72 5.55
C GLN A 39 -9.02 27.55 4.31
N ALA A 40 -8.87 28.88 4.35
CA ALA A 40 -9.03 29.69 3.14
C ALA A 40 -7.82 29.51 2.21
N LEU A 41 -8.05 29.31 0.92
CA LEU A 41 -7.02 28.99 -0.08
C LEU A 41 -6.99 30.05 -1.18
N SER A 42 -5.93 30.85 -1.23
CA SER A 42 -5.58 31.63 -2.43
C SER A 42 -4.76 30.81 -3.44
N ARG A 43 -4.20 29.68 -2.98
CA ARG A 43 -3.42 28.69 -3.73
C ARG A 43 -3.45 27.37 -2.94
N PHE A 44 -3.31 26.25 -3.64
CA PHE A 44 -3.03 24.93 -3.08
C PHE A 44 -2.11 24.18 -4.05
N ASP A 45 -1.56 23.05 -3.61
CA ASP A 45 -0.62 22.25 -4.40
C ASP A 45 -1.14 20.79 -4.52
N LEU A 46 -0.64 20.06 -5.51
CA LEU A 46 -0.93 18.64 -5.80
C LEU A 46 0.40 17.96 -6.16
N ASP A 47 0.62 16.74 -5.67
CA ASP A 47 1.74 15.92 -6.14
C ASP A 47 1.46 15.46 -7.58
N PHE A 48 2.30 15.85 -8.54
CA PHE A 48 2.17 15.47 -9.95
C PHE A 48 3.50 15.55 -10.72
N ALA A 49 3.98 14.41 -11.21
CA ALA A 49 5.26 14.29 -11.92
C ALA A 49 5.16 13.39 -13.17
N GLY A 50 6.23 13.36 -13.97
CA GLY A 50 6.38 12.44 -15.13
C GLY A 50 5.55 12.75 -16.37
N ASN A 51 4.37 13.35 -16.21
CA ASN A 51 3.37 13.51 -17.27
C ASN A 51 3.40 14.90 -17.93
N THR A 52 2.74 15.04 -19.08
CA THR A 52 2.63 16.33 -19.79
C THR A 52 1.33 17.03 -19.41
N LEU A 53 1.42 18.14 -18.69
CA LEU A 53 0.28 18.92 -18.21
C LEU A 53 -0.29 19.82 -19.31
N HIS A 54 -1.62 19.81 -19.52
CA HIS A 54 -2.29 20.62 -20.54
C HIS A 54 -3.14 21.74 -19.96
N ARG A 55 -4.00 21.40 -18.99
CA ARG A 55 -4.99 22.34 -18.45
C ARG A 55 -5.34 22.02 -17.00
N VAL A 56 -5.48 23.07 -16.19
CA VAL A 56 -6.06 23.00 -14.86
C VAL A 56 -7.26 23.93 -14.77
N THR A 57 -8.38 23.45 -14.24
CA THR A 57 -9.53 24.28 -13.85
C THR A 57 -9.89 24.05 -12.39
N VAL A 58 -10.46 25.08 -11.77
CA VAL A 58 -11.07 25.03 -10.45
C VAL A 58 -12.50 25.55 -10.59
N ASP A 59 -13.48 24.75 -10.17
CA ASP A 59 -14.91 25.01 -10.32
C ASP A 59 -15.29 25.37 -11.78
N GLY A 60 -14.67 24.68 -12.74
CA GLY A 60 -14.86 24.90 -14.18
C GLY A 60 -14.15 26.13 -14.77
N ALA A 61 -13.66 27.04 -13.94
CA ALA A 61 -12.89 28.21 -14.39
C ALA A 61 -11.41 27.87 -14.59
N PRO A 62 -10.73 28.41 -15.63
CA PRO A 62 -9.27 28.27 -15.76
C PRO A 62 -8.53 28.75 -14.51
N ALA A 63 -7.56 27.97 -14.05
CA ALA A 63 -6.70 28.32 -12.94
C ALA A 63 -5.26 28.57 -13.43
N GLY A 64 -4.55 29.48 -12.78
CA GLY A 64 -3.11 29.62 -12.99
C GLY A 64 -2.39 28.43 -12.37
N PHE A 65 -1.34 27.91 -13.02
CA PHE A 65 -0.58 26.79 -12.47
C PHE A 65 0.91 26.89 -12.78
N VAL A 66 1.72 26.32 -11.88
CA VAL A 66 3.17 26.17 -12.05
C VAL A 66 3.55 24.78 -11.52
N ARG A 67 4.28 23.99 -12.31
CA ARG A 67 4.90 22.75 -11.82
C ARG A 67 6.35 23.02 -11.45
N ALA A 68 6.73 22.73 -10.21
CA ALA A 68 8.11 22.84 -9.71
C ALA A 68 8.54 21.50 -9.12
N GLY A 69 9.38 20.76 -9.85
CA GLY A 69 9.69 19.38 -9.49
C GLY A 69 8.43 18.51 -9.53
N ASP A 70 8.07 17.97 -8.36
CA ASP A 70 6.93 17.06 -8.18
C ASP A 70 5.64 17.78 -7.79
N GLU A 71 5.71 19.09 -7.55
CA GLU A 71 4.59 19.86 -7.03
C GLU A 71 3.91 20.66 -8.14
N LEU A 72 2.60 20.47 -8.27
CA LEU A 72 1.73 21.27 -9.11
C LEU A 72 1.00 22.31 -8.26
N ALA A 73 1.52 23.53 -8.29
CA ALA A 73 0.91 24.70 -7.69
C ALA A 73 -0.31 25.16 -8.50
N VAL A 74 -1.46 25.30 -7.85
CA VAL A 74 -2.71 25.76 -8.47
C VAL A 74 -3.22 27.03 -7.79
N THR A 75 -3.39 28.10 -8.58
CA THR A 75 -3.95 29.38 -8.16
C THR A 75 -5.34 29.54 -8.79
N PRO A 76 -6.44 29.36 -8.02
CA PRO A 76 -7.79 29.53 -8.53
C PRO A 76 -8.07 31.00 -8.90
N ALA A 77 -8.98 31.23 -9.86
CA ALA A 77 -9.36 32.59 -10.27
C ALA A 77 -10.02 33.40 -9.13
N ARG A 78 -10.61 32.72 -8.15
CA ARG A 78 -11.14 33.30 -6.91
C ARG A 78 -10.65 32.47 -5.73
N PRO A 79 -10.22 33.10 -4.62
CA PRO A 79 -9.87 32.35 -3.42
C PRO A 79 -11.03 31.47 -2.94
N ILE A 80 -10.70 30.27 -2.47
CA ILE A 80 -11.66 29.30 -1.94
C ILE A 80 -11.81 29.54 -0.43
N PRO A 81 -12.99 29.87 0.09
CA PRO A 81 -13.17 30.08 1.52
C PRO A 81 -13.05 28.78 2.32
N ARG A 82 -12.67 28.89 3.60
CA ARG A 82 -12.64 27.74 4.52
C ARG A 82 -14.00 27.05 4.57
N GLY A 83 -14.00 25.72 4.50
CA GLY A 83 -15.19 24.87 4.57
C GLY A 83 -15.94 24.72 3.25
N HIS A 84 -15.57 25.47 2.20
CA HIS A 84 -16.21 25.34 0.90
C HIS A 84 -15.71 24.10 0.16
N ALA A 85 -16.63 23.46 -0.56
CA ALA A 85 -16.31 22.45 -1.55
C ALA A 85 -15.79 23.13 -2.83
N PHE A 86 -14.89 22.45 -3.53
CA PHE A 86 -14.40 22.86 -4.84
C PHE A 86 -14.02 21.63 -5.65
N THR A 87 -14.04 21.75 -6.97
CA THR A 87 -13.63 20.68 -7.89
C THR A 87 -12.45 21.14 -8.73
N VAL A 88 -11.37 20.36 -8.72
CA VAL A 88 -10.20 20.57 -9.58
C VAL A 88 -10.28 19.60 -10.75
N HIS A 89 -10.06 20.06 -11.97
CA HIS A 89 -9.88 19.18 -13.12
C HIS A 89 -8.52 19.42 -13.75
N VAL A 90 -7.75 18.35 -13.91
CA VAL A 90 -6.43 18.35 -14.51
C VAL A 90 -6.45 17.48 -15.76
N ALA A 91 -6.20 18.07 -16.92
CA ALA A 91 -6.00 17.36 -18.19
C ALA A 91 -4.52 17.22 -18.49
N TYR A 92 -4.09 16.02 -18.86
CA TYR A 92 -2.68 15.71 -19.11
C TYR A 92 -2.52 14.54 -20.09
N THR A 93 -1.34 14.41 -20.70
CA THR A 93 -0.94 13.15 -21.35
C THR A 93 -0.14 12.33 -20.36
N ALA A 94 -0.62 11.14 -20.04
CA ALA A 94 0.08 10.14 -19.25
C ALA A 94 1.21 9.52 -20.08
N ASP A 95 2.39 9.33 -19.48
CA ASP A 95 3.54 8.68 -20.13
C ASP A 95 3.88 7.38 -19.37
N PRO A 96 3.39 6.21 -19.83
CA PRO A 96 3.61 4.93 -19.15
C PRO A 96 5.05 4.42 -19.27
N THR A 97 5.94 5.15 -19.94
CA THR A 97 7.38 4.84 -19.98
C THR A 97 8.17 5.49 -18.85
N ARG A 98 7.55 6.41 -18.10
CA ARG A 98 8.18 7.13 -16.99
C ARG A 98 7.98 6.36 -15.69
N GLN A 99 9.11 6.07 -15.05
CA GLN A 99 9.19 5.45 -13.73
C GLN A 99 10.17 6.25 -12.87
N ARG A 100 10.13 5.98 -11.57
CA ARG A 100 11.17 6.41 -10.64
C ARG A 100 11.93 5.21 -10.13
N HIS A 101 13.18 5.47 -9.79
CA HIS A 101 14.09 4.47 -9.24
C HIS A 101 14.46 4.77 -7.78
N ARG A 102 14.64 3.73 -6.97
CA ARG A 102 15.15 3.76 -5.60
C ARG A 102 16.12 2.61 -5.35
N ASP A 103 17.05 2.82 -4.41
CA ASP A 103 18.04 1.83 -4.00
C ASP A 103 17.58 0.97 -2.79
N ASP A 104 16.26 0.72 -2.67
CA ASP A 104 15.65 -0.15 -1.66
C ASP A 104 14.73 -1.22 -2.29
N ALA A 105 13.91 -1.91 -1.49
CA ALA A 105 13.12 -3.06 -1.97
C ALA A 105 12.18 -2.69 -3.13
N ILE A 106 11.58 -1.50 -3.10
CA ILE A 106 10.71 -0.98 -4.15
C ILE A 106 11.55 -0.18 -5.15
N ARG A 107 12.29 -0.91 -6.00
CA ARG A 107 13.24 -0.31 -6.93
C ARG A 107 12.58 0.60 -7.94
N ASP A 108 11.60 0.11 -8.68
CA ASP A 108 10.91 0.85 -9.74
C ASP A 108 9.43 1.01 -9.42
N TYR A 109 8.94 2.25 -9.49
CA TYR A 109 7.56 2.61 -9.13
C TYR A 109 6.98 3.70 -10.06
N GLY A 110 5.65 3.75 -10.12
CA GLY A 110 4.84 4.48 -11.11
C GLY A 110 4.16 3.51 -12.08
N TRP A 111 4.24 3.81 -13.39
CA TRP A 111 3.74 2.92 -14.44
C TRP A 111 4.73 1.78 -14.71
N VAL A 112 4.28 0.52 -14.70
CA VAL A 112 5.12 -0.63 -15.02
C VAL A 112 4.60 -1.32 -16.28
N PRO A 113 5.26 -1.14 -17.45
CA PRO A 113 4.84 -1.80 -18.68
C PRO A 113 4.89 -3.32 -18.58
N THR A 114 3.90 -3.99 -19.15
CA THR A 114 3.90 -5.43 -19.42
C THR A 114 4.06 -5.66 -20.93
N PRO A 115 4.29 -6.90 -21.40
CA PRO A 115 4.39 -7.18 -22.84
C PRO A 115 3.18 -6.69 -23.66
N ASP A 116 1.98 -6.75 -23.07
CA ASP A 116 0.70 -6.46 -23.72
C ASP A 116 -0.06 -5.26 -23.10
N GLY A 117 0.55 -4.57 -22.13
CA GLY A 117 -0.19 -3.67 -21.27
C GLY A 117 0.65 -2.86 -20.28
N THR A 118 0.08 -2.59 -19.11
CA THR A 118 0.74 -1.95 -17.97
C THR A 118 0.07 -2.36 -16.66
N VAL A 119 0.84 -2.46 -15.59
CA VAL A 119 0.37 -2.42 -14.20
C VAL A 119 0.86 -1.14 -13.55
N VAL A 120 0.38 -0.82 -12.34
CA VAL A 120 0.89 0.32 -11.57
C VAL A 120 1.44 -0.13 -10.23
N CYS A 121 2.55 0.50 -9.84
CA CYS A 121 3.20 0.34 -8.54
C CYS A 121 3.27 1.72 -7.88
N ALA A 122 2.26 2.08 -7.08
CA ALA A 122 2.13 3.45 -6.58
C ALA A 122 2.85 3.71 -5.25
N GLN A 123 3.29 2.68 -4.53
CA GLN A 123 4.06 2.83 -3.31
C GLN A 123 5.53 3.17 -3.63
N PRO A 124 6.22 4.00 -2.82
CA PRO A 124 5.71 4.80 -1.71
C PRO A 124 4.94 6.07 -2.11
N ASP A 125 5.45 6.81 -3.08
CA ASP A 125 4.89 8.09 -3.55
C ASP A 125 4.86 8.12 -5.10
N GLY A 126 4.57 6.97 -5.70
CA GLY A 126 4.48 6.78 -7.16
C GLY A 126 3.16 7.21 -7.76
N ALA A 127 2.12 7.45 -6.96
CA ALA A 127 0.82 7.86 -7.46
C ALA A 127 0.91 9.15 -8.27
N LYS A 128 1.79 10.07 -7.87
CA LYS A 128 2.09 11.32 -8.60
C LYS A 128 2.56 11.11 -10.05
N MET A 129 3.11 9.93 -10.38
CA MET A 129 3.51 9.57 -11.74
C MET A 129 2.32 9.11 -12.60
N ILE A 130 1.18 8.80 -11.96
CA ILE A 130 -0.02 8.22 -12.58
C ILE A 130 -1.11 9.28 -12.70
N PHE A 131 -1.38 10.02 -11.63
CA PHE A 131 -2.39 11.09 -11.55
C PHE A 131 -2.01 12.17 -10.52
N PRO A 132 -2.50 13.41 -10.66
CA PRO A 132 -2.33 14.44 -9.63
C PRO A 132 -3.02 14.02 -8.33
N ALA A 133 -2.27 13.96 -7.23
CA ALA A 133 -2.74 13.40 -5.98
C ALA A 133 -2.36 14.26 -4.78
N ASP A 134 -3.02 13.98 -3.66
CA ASP A 134 -2.54 14.32 -2.33
C ASP A 134 -1.80 13.08 -1.78
N ASP A 135 -0.52 12.93 -2.15
CA ASP A 135 0.22 11.66 -2.13
C ASP A 135 0.87 11.39 -0.76
N HIS A 136 0.02 11.24 0.25
CA HIS A 136 0.44 10.96 1.62
C HIS A 136 -0.33 9.78 2.22
N PRO A 137 0.34 8.85 2.94
CA PRO A 137 -0.27 7.57 3.34
C PRO A 137 -1.48 7.74 4.30
N SER A 138 -1.56 8.85 5.03
CA SER A 138 -2.69 9.11 5.92
C SER A 138 -3.95 9.63 5.20
N LEU A 139 -3.82 10.07 3.96
CA LEU A 139 -4.87 10.73 3.20
C LEU A 139 -5.49 9.74 2.23
N ARG A 140 -6.82 9.63 2.28
CA ARG A 140 -7.56 8.61 1.55
C ARG A 140 -8.86 9.18 1.01
N ALA A 141 -9.17 8.81 -0.22
CA ALA A 141 -10.44 9.13 -0.84
C ALA A 141 -10.93 7.96 -1.69
N PRO A 142 -12.25 7.78 -1.86
CA PRO A 142 -12.79 6.90 -2.88
C PRO A 142 -12.31 7.31 -4.28
N ILE A 143 -12.14 6.33 -5.16
CA ILE A 143 -11.69 6.55 -6.54
C ILE A 143 -12.66 5.87 -7.49
N THR A 144 -13.07 6.61 -8.52
CA THR A 144 -13.73 6.07 -9.70
C THR A 144 -12.74 6.08 -10.86
N PHE A 145 -12.56 4.94 -11.52
CA PHE A 145 -11.68 4.80 -12.68
C PHE A 145 -12.54 4.62 -13.93
N HIS A 146 -12.31 5.44 -14.95
CA HIS A 146 -12.80 5.26 -16.31
C HIS A 146 -11.62 4.89 -17.20
N VAL A 147 -11.55 3.63 -17.61
CA VAL A 147 -10.42 3.12 -18.41
C VAL A 147 -10.93 2.72 -19.77
N THR A 148 -10.52 3.48 -20.79
CA THR A 148 -10.84 3.19 -22.19
C THR A 148 -9.67 2.49 -22.86
N THR A 149 -9.94 1.36 -23.51
CA THR A 149 -8.94 0.53 -24.21
C THR A 149 -9.47 0.07 -25.57
N PRO A 150 -8.62 -0.49 -26.46
CA PRO A 150 -9.10 -1.36 -27.55
C PRO A 150 -9.96 -2.52 -27.01
N ALA A 151 -10.91 -3.00 -27.82
CA ALA A 151 -11.91 -3.98 -27.38
C ALA A 151 -11.34 -5.34 -26.94
N ASP A 152 -10.19 -5.74 -27.50
CA ASP A 152 -9.49 -6.99 -27.18
C ASP A 152 -8.53 -6.87 -25.99
N ILE A 153 -8.44 -5.67 -25.39
CA ILE A 153 -7.62 -5.39 -24.20
C ILE A 153 -8.54 -5.21 -22.98
N GLY A 154 -8.15 -5.83 -21.87
CA GLY A 154 -8.81 -5.74 -20.58
C GLY A 154 -8.31 -4.54 -19.76
N ALA A 155 -9.11 -4.16 -18.77
CA ALA A 155 -8.71 -3.24 -17.71
C ALA A 155 -9.35 -3.67 -16.38
N VAL A 156 -8.56 -3.68 -15.32
CA VAL A 156 -8.99 -3.92 -13.94
C VAL A 156 -8.41 -2.84 -13.03
N ALA A 157 -9.14 -2.46 -12.00
CA ALA A 157 -8.65 -1.58 -10.96
C ALA A 157 -9.09 -2.07 -9.57
N ASN A 158 -8.69 -1.36 -8.51
CA ASN A 158 -9.22 -1.59 -7.18
C ASN A 158 -10.77 -1.60 -7.18
N GLY A 159 -11.37 -2.34 -6.25
CA GLY A 159 -12.81 -2.34 -6.06
C GLY A 159 -13.59 -3.08 -7.16
N ARG A 160 -14.74 -2.53 -7.58
CA ARG A 160 -15.75 -3.21 -8.39
C ARG A 160 -15.90 -2.65 -9.78
N LEU A 161 -15.99 -3.54 -10.77
CA LEU A 161 -16.49 -3.19 -12.09
C LEU A 161 -17.96 -2.76 -11.99
N VAL A 162 -18.22 -1.50 -12.30
CA VAL A 162 -19.55 -0.88 -12.28
C VAL A 162 -20.23 -1.02 -13.63
N SER A 163 -19.49 -0.76 -14.72
CA SER A 163 -20.02 -0.82 -16.08
C SER A 163 -18.94 -1.14 -17.09
N THR A 164 -19.38 -1.68 -18.24
CA THR A 164 -18.59 -1.86 -19.45
C THR A 164 -19.38 -1.25 -20.60
N THR A 165 -18.83 -0.22 -21.24
CA THR A 165 -19.49 0.54 -22.30
C THR A 165 -18.71 0.38 -23.60
N LYS A 166 -19.36 -0.08 -24.67
CA LYS A 166 -18.77 -0.07 -26.01
C LYS A 166 -18.83 1.34 -26.58
N LEU A 167 -17.71 1.82 -27.10
CA LEU A 167 -17.56 3.13 -27.71
C LEU A 167 -17.30 3.00 -29.23
N PRO A 168 -17.49 4.08 -30.02
CA PRO A 168 -17.11 4.11 -31.43
C PRO A 168 -15.63 3.75 -31.64
N GLY A 169 -15.30 3.28 -32.85
CA GLY A 169 -13.91 2.96 -33.21
C GLY A 169 -13.34 1.69 -32.57
N GLY A 170 -14.20 0.78 -32.08
CA GLY A 170 -13.75 -0.48 -31.47
C GLY A 170 -13.11 -0.32 -30.10
N ARG A 171 -13.48 0.75 -29.39
CA ARG A 171 -13.01 1.08 -28.04
C ARG A 171 -14.01 0.56 -26.99
N VAL A 172 -13.52 0.24 -25.79
CA VAL A 172 -14.35 -0.17 -24.66
C VAL A 172 -13.90 0.60 -23.43
N GLU A 173 -14.84 1.27 -22.77
CA GLU A 173 -14.63 1.88 -21.47
C GLU A 173 -15.11 0.92 -20.37
N ARG A 174 -14.27 0.73 -19.35
CA ARG A 174 -14.62 0.01 -18.12
C ARG A 174 -14.58 0.98 -16.97
N THR A 175 -15.68 1.06 -16.22
CA THR A 175 -15.77 1.89 -15.02
C THR A 175 -15.57 1.02 -13.78
N TYR A 176 -14.59 1.35 -12.94
CA TYR A 176 -14.41 0.75 -11.62
C TYR A 176 -14.67 1.77 -10.52
N ASP A 177 -15.23 1.32 -9.40
CA ASP A 177 -15.35 2.11 -8.17
C ASP A 177 -14.62 1.38 -7.05
N SER A 178 -13.79 2.11 -6.29
CA SER A 178 -13.00 1.54 -5.21
C SER A 178 -13.82 0.97 -4.05
N GLU A 179 -15.11 1.31 -3.98
CA GLU A 179 -16.11 0.99 -2.94
C GLU A 179 -15.79 1.53 -1.53
N GLN A 180 -14.52 1.82 -1.25
CA GLN A 180 -14.00 2.35 0.01
C GLN A 180 -12.85 3.33 -0.29
N PRO A 181 -12.54 4.27 0.62
CA PRO A 181 -11.40 5.17 0.45
C PRO A 181 -10.08 4.39 0.34
N ILE A 182 -9.18 4.85 -0.54
CA ILE A 182 -7.84 4.29 -0.79
C ILE A 182 -6.80 5.40 -0.58
N ALA A 183 -5.64 5.07 -0.01
CA ALA A 183 -4.47 5.97 -0.02
C ALA A 183 -3.81 5.95 -1.40
N ALA A 184 -3.28 7.06 -1.89
CA ALA A 184 -2.74 7.13 -3.25
C ALA A 184 -1.69 6.04 -3.55
N GLN A 185 -0.83 5.72 -2.58
CA GLN A 185 0.15 4.63 -2.66
C GLN A 185 -0.41 3.21 -2.82
N LEU A 186 -1.69 2.99 -2.49
CA LEU A 186 -2.36 1.67 -2.54
C LEU A 186 -3.21 1.47 -3.80
N VAL A 187 -3.14 2.42 -4.75
CA VAL A 187 -3.88 2.33 -6.01
C VAL A 187 -3.33 1.20 -6.88
N GLN A 188 -4.25 0.44 -7.48
CA GLN A 188 -3.99 -0.58 -8.49
C GLN A 188 -4.85 -0.34 -9.74
N LEU A 189 -4.20 -0.45 -10.88
CA LEU A 189 -4.73 -0.43 -12.23
C LEU A 189 -3.86 -1.34 -13.06
N ALA A 190 -4.47 -2.33 -13.70
CA ALA A 190 -3.82 -3.17 -14.69
C ALA A 190 -4.61 -3.16 -15.99
N ILE A 191 -3.91 -2.94 -17.09
CA ILE A 191 -4.40 -2.94 -18.46
C ILE A 191 -3.62 -4.01 -19.21
N GLY A 192 -4.29 -4.87 -19.97
CA GLY A 192 -3.69 -6.05 -20.58
C GLY A 192 -4.71 -7.16 -20.80
N ARG A 193 -4.25 -8.33 -21.23
CA ARG A 193 -5.08 -9.52 -21.44
C ARG A 193 -5.02 -10.41 -20.21
N PHE A 194 -6.13 -10.45 -19.49
CA PHE A 194 -6.23 -11.21 -18.24
C PHE A 194 -7.52 -12.04 -18.20
N ARG A 195 -7.43 -13.19 -17.54
CA ARG A 195 -8.55 -13.94 -16.99
C ARG A 195 -8.89 -13.39 -15.60
N VAL A 196 -10.18 -13.22 -15.34
CA VAL A 196 -10.69 -12.99 -13.98
C VAL A 196 -11.15 -14.32 -13.40
N VAL A 197 -10.49 -14.80 -12.35
CA VAL A 197 -10.85 -16.02 -11.64
C VAL A 197 -11.54 -15.64 -10.34
N ASN A 198 -12.80 -16.02 -10.17
CA ASN A 198 -13.59 -15.67 -9.00
C ASN A 198 -13.71 -16.86 -8.04
N SER A 199 -13.57 -16.59 -6.76
CA SER A 199 -13.85 -17.54 -5.67
C SER A 199 -14.56 -16.81 -4.52
N ARG A 200 -14.75 -17.51 -3.40
CA ARG A 200 -15.37 -16.94 -2.19
C ARG A 200 -14.51 -17.23 -0.98
N GLY A 201 -14.20 -16.18 -0.23
CA GLY A 201 -13.59 -16.25 1.08
C GLY A 201 -14.60 -16.52 2.20
N PRO A 202 -14.15 -16.42 3.46
CA PRO A 202 -15.01 -16.48 4.64
C PRO A 202 -16.24 -15.59 4.52
N HIS A 203 -17.38 -16.06 5.06
CA HIS A 203 -18.64 -15.32 5.06
C HIS A 203 -19.16 -14.90 3.67
N GLY A 204 -18.68 -15.56 2.61
CA GLY A 204 -19.08 -15.29 1.22
C GLY A 204 -18.38 -14.08 0.59
N LEU A 205 -17.30 -13.59 1.21
CA LEU A 205 -16.47 -12.48 0.71
C LEU A 205 -16.06 -12.75 -0.75
N PRO A 206 -16.37 -11.85 -1.70
CA PRO A 206 -15.90 -11.98 -3.07
C PRO A 206 -14.36 -11.94 -3.13
N VAL A 207 -13.77 -12.99 -3.72
CA VAL A 207 -12.34 -13.04 -4.04
C VAL A 207 -12.20 -13.06 -5.57
N ARG A 208 -11.35 -12.19 -6.10
CA ARG A 208 -11.20 -11.95 -7.55
C ARG A 208 -9.72 -11.88 -7.93
N ASP A 209 -9.18 -12.99 -8.42
CA ASP A 209 -7.84 -13.00 -8.99
C ASP A 209 -7.87 -12.49 -10.44
N VAL A 210 -6.84 -11.76 -10.82
CA VAL A 210 -6.61 -11.27 -12.17
C VAL A 210 -5.30 -11.86 -12.65
N VAL A 211 -5.35 -12.72 -13.66
CA VAL A 211 -4.22 -13.56 -14.05
C VAL A 211 -4.04 -13.49 -15.56
N PRO A 212 -2.81 -13.30 -16.08
CA PRO A 212 -2.51 -13.49 -17.50
C PRO A 212 -2.99 -14.86 -17.99
N ASP A 213 -3.51 -14.93 -19.21
CA ASP A 213 -4.26 -16.11 -19.68
C ASP A 213 -3.44 -17.41 -19.68
N ASP A 214 -2.13 -17.31 -19.91
CA ASP A 214 -1.16 -18.40 -19.92
C ASP A 214 -0.70 -18.83 -18.51
N LEU A 215 -0.84 -17.96 -17.51
CA LEU A 215 -0.44 -18.24 -16.11
C LEU A 215 -1.58 -18.76 -15.23
N VAL A 216 -2.81 -18.87 -15.76
CA VAL A 216 -3.98 -19.28 -14.96
C VAL A 216 -3.78 -20.63 -14.27
N GLY A 217 -3.27 -21.63 -15.00
CA GLY A 217 -3.01 -22.97 -14.47
C GLY A 217 -1.77 -23.00 -13.58
N ASP A 218 -0.66 -22.45 -14.07
CA ASP A 218 0.65 -22.54 -13.40
C ASP A 218 0.68 -21.83 -12.03
N THR A 219 -0.14 -20.80 -11.84
CA THR A 219 -0.23 -20.07 -10.56
C THR A 219 -1.39 -20.53 -9.67
N GLU A 220 -2.22 -21.48 -10.12
CA GLU A 220 -3.44 -21.89 -9.41
C GLU A 220 -3.17 -22.46 -8.03
N GLU A 221 -2.11 -23.29 -7.90
CA GLU A 221 -1.80 -24.02 -6.68
C GLU A 221 -1.77 -23.11 -5.45
N TYR A 222 -1.06 -21.98 -5.53
CA TYR A 222 -0.91 -21.09 -4.38
C TYR A 222 -1.95 -19.97 -4.35
N ARG A 223 -2.33 -19.36 -5.49
CA ARG A 223 -3.33 -18.28 -5.47
C ARG A 223 -4.70 -18.76 -4.96
N SER A 224 -5.04 -20.03 -5.22
CA SER A 224 -6.30 -20.64 -4.76
C SER A 224 -6.38 -20.82 -3.23
N LEU A 225 -5.28 -20.66 -2.49
CA LEU A 225 -5.23 -20.70 -1.03
C LEU A 225 -5.71 -19.40 -0.37
N THR A 226 -5.93 -18.34 -1.14
CA THR A 226 -6.37 -17.03 -0.64
C THR A 226 -7.56 -17.09 0.36
N PRO A 227 -8.63 -17.88 0.14
CA PRO A 227 -9.71 -18.05 1.13
C PRO A 227 -9.26 -18.64 2.47
N GLU A 228 -8.27 -19.53 2.48
CA GLU A 228 -7.72 -20.13 3.69
C GLU A 228 -6.86 -19.13 4.45
N HIS A 229 -6.00 -18.38 3.75
CA HIS A 229 -5.20 -17.31 4.34
C HIS A 229 -6.10 -16.23 4.97
N LEU A 230 -7.19 -15.84 4.30
CA LEU A 230 -8.21 -14.94 4.84
C LEU A 230 -8.80 -15.48 6.15
N ALA A 231 -9.20 -16.75 6.17
CA ALA A 231 -9.77 -17.38 7.37
C ALA A 231 -8.76 -17.42 8.53
N TRP A 232 -7.50 -17.70 8.23
CA TRP A 232 -6.42 -17.78 9.22
C TRP A 232 -6.12 -16.41 9.85
N LEU A 233 -6.10 -15.35 9.03
CA LEU A 233 -5.90 -13.98 9.50
C LEU A 233 -7.13 -13.46 10.26
N GLU A 234 -8.36 -13.75 9.83
CA GLU A 234 -9.58 -13.34 10.56
C GLU A 234 -9.63 -13.89 11.99
N GLN A 235 -9.11 -15.09 12.23
CA GLN A 235 -9.02 -15.66 13.58
C GLN A 235 -8.10 -14.84 14.51
N ARG A 236 -7.05 -14.23 13.94
CA ARG A 236 -5.99 -13.52 14.68
C ARG A 236 -6.21 -12.02 14.78
N LEU A 237 -6.67 -11.39 13.72
CA LEU A 237 -6.85 -9.94 13.61
C LEU A 237 -8.32 -9.53 13.73
N GLY A 238 -9.26 -10.47 13.55
CA GLY A 238 -10.69 -10.18 13.49
C GLY A 238 -11.19 -9.97 12.06
N PRO A 239 -12.47 -9.60 11.88
CA PRO A 239 -13.13 -9.61 10.57
C PRO A 239 -12.38 -8.81 9.48
N TYR A 240 -12.36 -9.33 8.25
CA TYR A 240 -11.73 -8.66 7.12
C TYR A 240 -12.34 -7.26 6.89
N PRO A 241 -11.52 -6.21 6.72
CA PRO A 241 -12.03 -4.84 6.76
C PRO A 241 -12.65 -4.33 5.45
N PHE A 242 -12.44 -5.02 4.32
CA PHE A 242 -12.89 -4.59 3.00
C PHE A 242 -14.01 -5.46 2.40
N ARG A 243 -14.63 -4.97 1.32
CA ARG A 243 -15.76 -5.65 0.65
C ARG A 243 -15.35 -6.78 -0.29
N ARG A 244 -14.07 -6.86 -0.66
CA ARG A 244 -13.51 -7.86 -1.58
C ARG A 244 -12.00 -7.93 -1.41
N TYR A 245 -11.42 -9.01 -1.91
CA TYR A 245 -9.98 -9.19 -2.04
C TYR A 245 -9.64 -9.91 -3.35
N GLY A 246 -8.36 -10.02 -3.68
CA GLY A 246 -7.87 -10.85 -4.77
C GLY A 246 -6.42 -10.56 -5.09
N VAL A 247 -5.82 -11.41 -5.92
CA VAL A 247 -4.43 -11.27 -6.36
C VAL A 247 -4.37 -10.91 -7.85
N LEU A 248 -3.59 -9.90 -8.20
CA LEU A 248 -3.16 -9.61 -9.56
C LEU A 248 -1.80 -10.27 -9.78
N VAL A 249 -1.72 -11.22 -10.70
CA VAL A 249 -0.43 -11.83 -11.09
C VAL A 249 0.28 -10.91 -12.07
N GLY A 250 1.42 -10.37 -11.65
CA GLY A 250 2.28 -9.52 -12.46
C GLY A 250 3.20 -10.34 -13.36
N ASP A 251 2.87 -10.43 -14.64
CA ASP A 251 3.76 -10.97 -15.68
C ASP A 251 4.70 -9.89 -16.23
N THR A 252 5.56 -9.40 -15.35
CA THR A 252 6.63 -8.44 -15.66
C THR A 252 7.68 -8.51 -14.55
N GLU A 253 8.82 -7.87 -14.76
CA GLU A 253 9.86 -7.74 -13.73
C GLU A 253 9.35 -6.83 -12.60
N LEU A 254 8.69 -7.43 -11.62
CA LEU A 254 8.30 -6.79 -10.36
C LEU A 254 9.29 -7.21 -9.28
N PRO A 255 10.03 -6.28 -8.66
CA PRO A 255 11.02 -6.63 -7.65
C PRO A 255 10.37 -7.15 -6.36
N VAL A 256 9.12 -6.75 -6.08
CA VAL A 256 8.35 -7.12 -4.90
C VAL A 256 6.86 -7.21 -5.22
N ALA A 257 6.13 -7.95 -4.39
CA ALA A 257 4.69 -7.82 -4.27
C ALA A 257 4.32 -6.50 -3.59
N LEU A 258 3.09 -6.02 -3.82
CA LEU A 258 2.54 -4.83 -3.19
C LEU A 258 1.09 -5.06 -2.76
N GLU A 259 0.74 -4.51 -1.62
CA GLU A 259 -0.49 -4.75 -0.88
C GLU A 259 -1.72 -4.03 -1.45
N THR A 260 -1.65 -3.58 -2.70
CA THR A 260 -2.58 -2.60 -3.27
C THR A 260 -4.05 -2.93 -2.98
N GLN A 261 -4.76 -1.96 -2.40
CA GLN A 261 -6.00 -2.22 -1.65
C GLN A 261 -7.04 -2.98 -2.48
N SER A 262 -7.57 -4.08 -1.94
CA SER A 262 -8.56 -4.98 -2.56
C SER A 262 -8.09 -5.80 -3.78
N LEU A 263 -6.86 -5.60 -4.27
CA LEU A 263 -6.26 -6.35 -5.36
C LEU A 263 -4.73 -6.29 -5.26
N SER A 264 -4.11 -7.12 -4.43
CA SER A 264 -2.65 -7.12 -4.24
C SER A 264 -1.95 -7.59 -5.50
N VAL A 265 -0.88 -6.91 -5.92
CA VAL A 265 -0.07 -7.36 -7.07
C VAL A 265 1.07 -8.23 -6.58
N VAL A 266 1.25 -9.39 -7.22
CA VAL A 266 2.25 -10.38 -6.84
C VAL A 266 3.06 -10.75 -8.08
N PRO A 267 4.40 -10.69 -8.04
CA PRO A 267 5.26 -11.19 -9.12
C PRO A 267 4.92 -12.65 -9.43
N LYS A 268 4.85 -13.01 -10.71
CA LYS A 268 4.56 -14.41 -11.08
C LYS A 268 5.55 -15.41 -10.45
N ASP A 269 6.82 -15.02 -10.32
CA ASP A 269 7.89 -15.90 -9.82
C ASP A 269 7.65 -16.32 -8.37
N ASP A 270 6.97 -15.49 -7.56
CA ASP A 270 6.55 -15.83 -6.20
C ASP A 270 5.54 -16.97 -6.18
N LEU A 271 4.70 -17.07 -7.23
CA LEU A 271 3.66 -18.09 -7.37
C LEU A 271 4.13 -19.32 -8.15
N LEU A 272 5.26 -19.23 -8.86
CA LEU A 272 5.89 -20.34 -9.57
C LEU A 272 7.01 -21.01 -8.74
N GLY A 273 7.38 -20.40 -7.62
CA GLY A 273 8.41 -20.88 -6.72
C GLY A 273 7.95 -21.98 -5.76
N GLY A 274 8.66 -22.10 -4.64
CA GLY A 274 8.34 -23.07 -3.60
C GLY A 274 7.18 -22.62 -2.72
N ARG A 275 6.33 -23.57 -2.31
CA ARG A 275 5.13 -23.37 -1.50
C ARG A 275 5.32 -22.45 -0.30
N VAL A 276 6.36 -22.67 0.51
CA VAL A 276 6.60 -21.88 1.73
C VAL A 276 6.80 -20.40 1.40
N GLN A 277 7.54 -20.09 0.33
CA GLN A 277 7.79 -18.70 -0.06
C GLN A 277 6.54 -18.05 -0.66
N ALA A 278 5.81 -18.78 -1.50
CA ALA A 278 4.56 -18.30 -2.10
C ALA A 278 3.52 -17.95 -1.04
N GLU A 279 3.27 -18.87 -0.09
CA GLU A 279 2.31 -18.63 0.99
C GLU A 279 2.76 -17.50 1.93
N ARG A 280 4.06 -17.37 2.21
CA ARG A 280 4.59 -16.25 3.01
C ARG A 280 4.27 -14.91 2.36
N ASN A 281 4.58 -14.74 1.06
CA ASN A 281 4.31 -13.49 0.36
C ASN A 281 2.79 -13.23 0.30
N LEU A 282 1.97 -14.23 -0.01
CA LEU A 282 0.50 -14.07 -0.03
C LEU A 282 -0.07 -13.65 1.34
N VAL A 283 0.43 -14.23 2.44
CA VAL A 283 0.00 -13.88 3.80
C VAL A 283 0.52 -12.49 4.21
N HIS A 284 1.74 -12.12 3.80
CA HIS A 284 2.30 -10.78 4.02
C HIS A 284 1.40 -9.72 3.35
N GLU A 285 1.16 -9.86 2.06
CA GLU A 285 0.31 -8.93 1.30
C GLU A 285 -1.12 -8.84 1.82
N LEU A 286 -1.69 -9.97 2.24
CA LEU A 286 -3.04 -9.98 2.77
C LEU A 286 -3.13 -9.39 4.19
N THR A 287 -2.08 -9.51 5.01
CA THR A 287 -2.04 -8.92 6.36
C THR A 287 -2.17 -7.40 6.29
N HIS A 288 -1.60 -6.77 5.26
CA HIS A 288 -1.67 -5.33 5.05
C HIS A 288 -3.09 -4.77 4.94
N HIS A 289 -4.08 -5.59 4.53
CA HIS A 289 -5.48 -5.15 4.54
C HIS A 289 -5.97 -4.76 5.94
N TRP A 290 -5.45 -5.38 7.00
CA TRP A 290 -5.69 -4.91 8.38
C TRP A 290 -4.73 -3.79 8.77
N THR A 291 -3.44 -3.96 8.51
CA THR A 291 -2.35 -3.08 8.97
C THR A 291 -1.56 -2.50 7.80
N GLY A 292 -1.89 -1.26 7.40
CA GLY A 292 -1.37 -0.62 6.19
C GLY A 292 -2.48 0.05 5.39
N ASP A 293 -3.54 -0.70 5.10
CA ASP A 293 -4.69 -0.21 4.32
C ASP A 293 -5.81 0.31 5.22
N SER A 294 -6.39 -0.58 6.05
CA SER A 294 -7.52 -0.21 6.90
C SER A 294 -7.07 0.71 8.03
N VAL A 295 -6.05 0.26 8.78
CA VAL A 295 -5.28 1.13 9.68
C VAL A 295 -4.10 1.67 8.90
N ALA A 296 -4.29 2.86 8.31
CA ALA A 296 -3.25 3.51 7.54
C ALA A 296 -2.18 4.10 8.46
N ILE A 297 -0.92 4.12 8.01
CA ILE A 297 0.15 4.79 8.75
C ILE A 297 -0.03 6.31 8.68
N ARG A 298 0.18 6.99 9.81
CA ARG A 298 0.06 8.45 9.87
C ARG A 298 1.14 9.15 9.06
N ARG A 299 2.33 8.58 9.00
CA ARG A 299 3.50 9.09 8.28
C ARG A 299 4.48 7.96 8.05
N TRP A 300 5.42 8.15 7.14
CA TRP A 300 6.43 7.14 6.79
C TRP A 300 7.30 6.66 7.96
N SER A 301 7.53 7.48 9.00
CA SER A 301 8.25 7.00 10.19
C SER A 301 7.47 5.97 11.01
N ASP A 302 6.17 5.81 10.74
CA ASP A 302 5.31 4.81 11.36
C ASP A 302 5.22 3.53 10.49
N LEU A 303 6.01 3.40 9.41
CA LEU A 303 5.96 2.27 8.46
C LEU A 303 6.13 0.90 9.14
N TRP A 304 6.89 0.82 10.22
CA TRP A 304 7.04 -0.41 11.02
C TRP A 304 5.71 -1.00 11.50
N LEU A 305 4.66 -0.17 11.65
CA LEU A 305 3.31 -0.62 11.99
C LEU A 305 2.60 -1.34 10.83
N SER A 306 3.01 -1.09 9.59
CA SER A 306 2.53 -1.82 8.41
C SER A 306 3.40 -3.06 8.20
N GLU A 307 4.69 -2.83 7.92
CA GLU A 307 5.62 -3.87 7.48
C GLU A 307 6.02 -4.84 8.58
N GLY A 308 6.17 -4.35 9.81
CA GLY A 308 6.46 -5.21 10.96
C GLY A 308 5.31 -6.17 11.27
N HIS A 309 4.06 -5.72 11.12
CA HIS A 309 2.89 -6.59 11.34
C HIS A 309 2.76 -7.62 10.21
N ALA A 310 2.85 -7.20 8.96
CA ALA A 310 2.83 -8.11 7.82
C ALA A 310 3.94 -9.17 7.93
N ARG A 311 5.18 -8.74 8.21
CA ARG A 311 6.32 -9.64 8.43
C ARG A 311 6.13 -10.55 9.65
N PHE A 312 5.55 -10.07 10.74
CA PHE A 312 5.28 -10.91 11.91
C PHE A 312 4.26 -12.01 11.60
N TYR A 313 3.16 -11.67 10.92
CA TYR A 313 2.10 -12.64 10.60
C TYR A 313 2.49 -13.63 9.51
N GLU A 314 3.27 -13.24 8.50
CA GLU A 314 3.80 -14.23 7.53
C GLU A 314 4.78 -15.22 8.19
N ARG A 315 5.61 -14.78 9.14
CA ARG A 315 6.52 -15.66 9.89
C ARG A 315 5.75 -16.58 10.82
N LEU A 316 4.74 -16.06 11.53
CA LEU A 316 3.84 -16.84 12.37
C LEU A 316 3.03 -17.87 11.55
N TYR A 317 2.65 -17.54 10.32
CA TYR A 317 2.04 -18.51 9.41
C TYR A 317 3.06 -19.58 9.01
N SER A 318 4.25 -19.16 8.58
CA SER A 318 5.31 -20.06 8.10
C SER A 318 5.73 -21.11 9.14
N ASP A 319 5.81 -20.72 10.42
CA ASP A 319 6.14 -21.58 11.57
C ASP A 319 5.29 -22.87 11.62
N SER A 320 4.00 -22.78 11.31
CA SER A 320 3.09 -23.94 11.30
C SER A 320 2.85 -24.56 9.91
N HIS A 321 3.52 -24.06 8.86
CA HIS A 321 3.30 -24.46 7.47
C HIS A 321 4.60 -24.87 6.75
N GLY A 322 5.56 -25.41 7.51
CA GLY A 322 6.78 -26.04 6.99
C GLY A 322 7.94 -25.08 6.74
N GLY A 323 7.84 -23.84 7.19
CA GLY A 323 8.97 -22.90 7.18
C GLY A 323 9.83 -22.97 8.44
N VAL A 324 10.72 -21.98 8.57
CA VAL A 324 11.54 -21.76 9.76
C VAL A 324 10.63 -21.41 10.93
N SER A 325 10.99 -21.88 12.14
CA SER A 325 10.19 -21.59 13.32
C SER A 325 10.16 -20.09 13.60
N LEU A 326 9.08 -19.60 14.23
CA LEU A 326 9.01 -18.17 14.58
C LEU A 326 10.16 -17.80 15.53
N ASP A 327 10.50 -18.67 16.48
CA ASP A 327 11.57 -18.41 17.44
C ASP A 327 12.93 -18.31 16.77
N ASP A 328 13.27 -19.25 15.88
CA ASP A 328 14.54 -19.22 15.12
C ASP A 328 14.62 -17.98 14.22
N ALA A 329 13.54 -17.65 13.52
CA ALA A 329 13.51 -16.46 12.66
C ALA A 329 13.68 -15.15 13.46
N MET A 330 13.10 -15.06 14.65
CA MET A 330 13.25 -13.89 15.53
C MET A 330 14.63 -13.88 16.19
N ARG A 331 15.23 -15.03 16.45
CA ARG A 331 16.60 -15.12 16.94
C ARG A 331 17.59 -14.63 15.90
N ASP A 332 17.49 -15.10 14.65
CA ASP A 332 18.33 -14.65 13.54
C ASP A 332 18.21 -13.13 13.33
N ALA A 333 16.99 -12.59 13.49
CA ALA A 333 16.75 -11.15 13.41
C ALA A 333 17.34 -10.40 14.61
N TYR A 334 17.28 -10.97 15.82
CA TYR A 334 17.86 -10.39 17.03
C TYR A 334 19.39 -10.32 16.95
N GLU A 335 20.05 -11.39 16.49
CA GLU A 335 21.50 -11.45 16.34
C GLU A 335 22.01 -10.30 15.45
N GLN A 336 21.32 -9.99 14.35
CA GLN A 336 21.71 -8.91 13.42
C GLN A 336 21.15 -7.52 13.76
N HIS A 337 20.30 -7.40 14.77
CA HIS A 337 19.45 -6.21 14.94
C HIS A 337 20.25 -4.93 15.22
N ASP A 338 21.39 -5.02 15.91
CA ASP A 338 22.27 -3.86 16.15
C ASP A 338 22.97 -3.40 14.86
N GLN A 339 23.39 -4.34 14.00
CA GLN A 339 23.94 -4.00 12.68
C GLN A 339 22.91 -3.24 11.85
N TRP A 340 21.67 -3.73 11.80
CA TRP A 340 20.62 -3.05 11.05
C TRP A 340 20.27 -1.67 11.63
N ARG A 341 20.37 -1.47 12.96
CA ARG A 341 20.18 -0.14 13.57
C ARG A 341 21.27 0.83 13.14
N HIS A 342 22.51 0.33 13.05
CA HIS A 342 23.67 1.09 12.58
C HIS A 342 23.47 1.52 11.12
N ASP A 343 23.10 0.59 10.25
CA ASP A 343 23.05 0.82 8.79
C ASP A 343 21.79 1.60 8.36
N ASP A 344 20.62 1.26 8.93
CA ASP A 344 19.32 1.71 8.44
C ASP A 344 18.54 2.61 9.43
N GLY A 345 19.07 2.82 10.63
CA GLY A 345 18.40 3.50 11.74
C GLY A 345 17.34 2.65 12.43
N ALA A 346 16.95 3.02 13.65
CA ALA A 346 15.98 2.29 14.49
C ALA A 346 14.59 2.12 13.81
N PRO A 347 13.77 1.10 14.19
CA PRO A 347 12.52 0.77 13.50
C PRO A 347 11.57 1.94 13.20
N ALA A 348 11.42 2.90 14.13
CA ALA A 348 10.53 4.04 13.96
C ALA A 348 11.23 5.33 13.47
N GLU A 349 12.47 5.23 12.99
CA GLU A 349 13.30 6.35 12.52
C GLU A 349 13.91 6.11 11.13
N PRO A 350 13.11 5.84 10.08
CA PRO A 350 13.64 5.69 8.72
C PRO A 350 14.21 6.98 8.16
N GLY A 351 15.36 6.85 7.50
CA GLY A 351 15.86 7.82 6.55
C GLY A 351 15.14 7.70 5.21
N ALA A 352 15.33 8.68 4.33
CA ALA A 352 14.72 8.67 3.00
C ALA A 352 15.18 7.48 2.11
N GLY A 353 16.44 7.05 2.27
CA GLY A 353 17.02 5.90 1.55
C GLY A 353 16.89 4.55 2.26
N THR A 354 16.40 4.54 3.50
CA THR A 354 16.31 3.33 4.33
C THR A 354 14.87 2.94 4.66
N LEU A 355 13.92 3.46 3.87
CA LEU A 355 12.49 3.31 4.12
C LEU A 355 12.03 1.86 3.98
N PHE A 356 12.43 1.15 2.94
CA PHE A 356 12.09 -0.26 2.73
C PHE A 356 13.33 -1.16 2.81
N LYS A 357 13.97 -1.15 3.98
CA LYS A 357 15.12 -2.01 4.33
C LYS A 357 14.74 -3.00 5.42
N VAL A 358 15.55 -4.04 5.60
CA VAL A 358 15.29 -5.19 6.50
C VAL A 358 14.85 -4.76 7.91
N MET A 359 15.36 -3.65 8.44
CA MET A 359 14.93 -3.13 9.74
C MET A 359 13.42 -2.80 9.82
N ARG A 360 12.79 -2.34 8.72
CA ARG A 360 11.35 -2.05 8.69
C ARG A 360 10.49 -3.30 8.54
N TYR A 361 11.11 -4.43 8.17
CA TYR A 361 10.49 -5.74 8.07
C TYR A 361 10.87 -6.60 9.29
N ASP A 362 11.90 -7.43 9.18
CA ASP A 362 12.33 -8.40 10.19
C ASP A 362 12.69 -7.72 11.52
N GLY A 363 13.36 -6.56 11.48
CA GLY A 363 13.63 -5.79 12.70
C GLY A 363 12.37 -5.28 13.40
N SER A 364 11.34 -4.93 12.64
CA SER A 364 10.05 -4.46 13.19
C SER A 364 9.16 -5.61 13.66
N ALA A 365 9.22 -6.77 12.99
CA ALA A 365 8.61 -8.00 13.47
C ALA A 365 9.22 -8.46 14.80
N LEU A 366 10.54 -8.27 14.99
CA LEU A 366 11.22 -8.53 16.24
C LEU A 366 10.69 -7.68 17.39
N VAL A 367 10.34 -6.40 17.15
CA VAL A 367 9.71 -5.54 18.16
C VAL A 367 8.35 -6.11 18.61
N LEU A 368 7.55 -6.60 17.67
CA LEU A 368 6.26 -7.24 17.98
C LEU A 368 6.45 -8.56 18.73
N TYR A 369 7.46 -9.34 18.36
CA TYR A 369 7.84 -10.56 19.10
C TYR A 369 8.26 -10.23 20.53
N ALA A 370 9.15 -9.25 20.73
CA ALA A 370 9.57 -8.81 22.05
C ALA A 370 8.38 -8.28 22.88
N LEU A 371 7.45 -7.57 22.25
CA LEU A 371 6.20 -7.15 22.90
C LEU A 371 5.36 -8.36 23.32
N ARG A 372 5.20 -9.36 22.43
CA ARG A 372 4.48 -10.60 22.72
C ARG A 372 5.09 -11.34 23.90
N GLU A 373 6.41 -11.47 23.96
CA GLU A 373 7.11 -12.10 25.09
C GLU A 373 6.99 -11.27 26.37
N LYS A 374 6.99 -9.93 26.26
CA LYS A 374 6.83 -9.02 27.41
C LYS A 374 5.45 -9.12 28.06
N VAL A 375 4.37 -9.22 27.26
CA VAL A 375 2.99 -9.15 27.77
C VAL A 375 2.29 -10.50 27.82
N GLY A 376 2.86 -11.53 27.18
CA GLY A 376 2.26 -12.85 26.98
C GLY A 376 1.33 -12.89 25.77
N ALA A 377 1.31 -14.03 25.08
CA ALA A 377 0.58 -14.25 23.83
C ALA A 377 -0.90 -13.83 23.86
N GLY A 378 -1.63 -14.18 24.94
CA GLY A 378 -3.04 -13.84 25.05
C GLY A 378 -3.33 -12.35 25.25
N VAL A 379 -2.39 -11.58 25.83
CA VAL A 379 -2.52 -10.12 25.92
C VAL A 379 -2.13 -9.47 24.60
N PHE A 380 -1.07 -9.96 23.96
CA PHE A 380 -0.64 -9.54 22.64
C PHE A 380 -1.77 -9.68 21.60
N GLU A 381 -2.42 -10.84 21.52
CA GLU A 381 -3.55 -11.05 20.60
C GLU A 381 -4.69 -10.04 20.83
N ARG A 382 -4.95 -9.66 22.10
CA ARG A 382 -5.94 -8.62 22.40
C ARG A 382 -5.46 -7.23 21.97
N ILE A 383 -4.17 -6.93 22.04
CA ILE A 383 -3.58 -5.68 21.54
C ILE A 383 -3.81 -5.61 20.02
N GLU A 384 -3.42 -6.65 19.29
CA GLU A 384 -3.54 -6.72 17.83
C GLU A 384 -5.00 -6.55 17.37
N LYS A 385 -5.94 -7.32 17.94
CA LYS A 385 -7.39 -7.18 17.66
C LYS A 385 -7.92 -5.79 18.03
N SER A 386 -7.44 -5.21 19.14
CA SER A 386 -7.87 -3.87 19.57
C SER A 386 -7.31 -2.79 18.64
N TRP A 387 -6.09 -2.95 18.15
CA TRP A 387 -5.44 -2.03 17.21
C TRP A 387 -6.26 -1.92 15.92
N VAL A 388 -6.49 -3.05 15.26
CA VAL A 388 -7.18 -3.08 13.95
C VAL A 388 -8.66 -2.71 14.04
N SER A 389 -9.32 -2.98 15.18
CA SER A 389 -10.71 -2.58 15.39
C SER A 389 -10.86 -1.10 15.78
N THR A 390 -9.98 -0.56 16.64
CA THR A 390 -10.07 0.83 17.12
C THR A 390 -9.77 1.84 16.02
N TYR A 391 -8.80 1.53 15.16
CA TYR A 391 -8.36 2.42 14.09
C TYR A 391 -8.83 1.99 12.71
N ARG A 392 -9.79 1.06 12.62
CA ARG A 392 -10.37 0.61 11.35
C ARG A 392 -10.80 1.81 10.51
N GLY A 393 -10.29 1.88 9.28
CA GLY A 393 -10.61 2.97 8.36
C GLY A 393 -10.08 4.33 8.82
N ARG A 394 -9.01 4.40 9.64
CA ARG A 394 -8.38 5.64 10.11
C ARG A 394 -6.85 5.58 9.93
N ALA A 395 -6.21 6.75 9.92
CA ALA A 395 -4.76 6.83 10.02
C ALA A 395 -4.30 6.91 11.48
N ALA A 396 -3.34 6.06 11.86
CA ALA A 396 -2.79 5.96 13.20
C ALA A 396 -1.26 5.83 13.14
N GLY A 397 -0.58 6.13 14.25
CA GLY A 397 0.89 6.12 14.29
C GLY A 397 1.42 5.52 15.58
N THR A 398 2.75 5.54 15.72
CA THR A 398 3.46 4.81 16.79
C THR A 398 2.92 5.12 18.19
N ARG A 399 2.68 6.40 18.49
CA ARG A 399 2.13 6.82 19.79
C ARG A 399 0.75 6.21 20.07
N ASP A 400 -0.11 6.11 19.06
CA ASP A 400 -1.45 5.54 19.22
C ASP A 400 -1.39 4.05 19.54
N PHE A 401 -0.47 3.33 18.88
CA PHE A 401 -0.23 1.91 19.13
C PHE A 401 0.31 1.70 20.54
N VAL A 402 1.35 2.45 20.94
CA VAL A 402 1.95 2.37 22.28
C VAL A 402 0.92 2.68 23.38
N ASP A 403 0.11 3.73 23.21
CA ASP A 403 -0.91 4.12 24.16
C ASP A 403 -2.03 3.05 24.23
N LEU A 404 -2.42 2.46 23.09
CA LEU A 404 -3.40 1.37 23.05
C LEU A 404 -2.86 0.09 23.71
N ALA A 405 -1.65 -0.32 23.35
CA ALA A 405 -0.98 -1.49 23.92
C ALA A 405 -0.88 -1.37 25.44
N SER A 406 -0.47 -0.20 25.94
CA SER A 406 -0.37 0.06 27.39
C SER A 406 -1.72 -0.07 28.09
N ARG A 407 -2.79 0.48 27.50
CA ARG A 407 -4.16 0.36 28.04
C ARG A 407 -4.65 -1.09 28.08
N VAL A 408 -4.47 -1.83 26.99
CA VAL A 408 -4.93 -3.23 26.87
C VAL A 408 -4.13 -4.15 27.80
N ALA A 409 -2.82 -3.93 27.90
CA ALA A 409 -1.93 -4.68 28.77
C ALA A 409 -2.04 -4.29 30.26
N LYS A 410 -2.73 -3.19 30.57
CA LYS A 410 -2.86 -2.61 31.93
C LYS A 410 -1.50 -2.35 32.60
N GLN A 411 -0.51 -1.98 31.80
CA GLN A 411 0.85 -1.63 32.24
C GLN A 411 1.40 -0.53 31.33
N ASP A 412 2.29 0.32 31.85
CA ASP A 412 2.93 1.34 31.03
C ASP A 412 4.02 0.72 30.15
N LEU A 413 3.72 0.55 28.84
CA LEU A 413 4.65 -0.01 27.87
C LEU A 413 5.51 1.06 27.19
N ARG A 414 5.32 2.36 27.49
CA ARG A 414 6.07 3.43 26.83
C ARG A 414 7.58 3.27 26.99
N PRO A 415 8.16 3.06 28.20
CA PRO A 415 9.60 2.91 28.32
C PRO A 415 10.15 1.71 27.54
N PHE A 416 9.40 0.60 27.54
CA PHE A 416 9.78 -0.62 26.82
C PHE A 416 9.78 -0.37 25.31
N LEU A 417 8.65 0.06 24.74
CA LEU A 417 8.53 0.27 23.30
C LEU A 417 9.39 1.44 22.81
N THR A 418 9.64 2.47 23.63
CA THR A 418 10.57 3.54 23.27
C THR A 418 11.99 3.00 23.05
N ALA A 419 12.47 2.12 23.93
CA ALA A 419 13.80 1.53 23.78
C ALA A 419 13.89 0.65 22.51
N TRP A 420 12.87 -0.14 22.22
CA TRP A 420 12.84 -0.98 21.01
C TRP A 420 12.71 -0.18 19.71
N LEU A 421 11.91 0.89 19.70
CA LEU A 421 11.56 1.62 18.47
C LEU A 421 12.53 2.75 18.12
N TYR A 422 13.18 3.34 19.12
CA TYR A 422 14.04 4.54 18.98
C TYR A 422 15.43 4.37 19.61
N GLY A 423 15.69 3.26 20.30
CA GLY A 423 16.98 3.04 20.95
C GLY A 423 18.11 2.81 19.93
N PRO A 424 19.34 3.27 20.23
CA PRO A 424 20.51 3.02 19.38
C PRO A 424 20.95 1.55 19.42
N HIS A 425 20.61 0.83 20.48
CA HIS A 425 20.91 -0.59 20.67
C HIS A 425 19.63 -1.38 20.94
N THR A 426 19.66 -2.64 20.58
CA THR A 426 18.59 -3.60 20.79
C THR A 426 18.52 -3.96 22.27
N PRO A 427 17.36 -3.76 22.93
CA PRO A 427 17.21 -4.13 24.33
C PRO A 427 17.31 -5.65 24.54
N PRO A 428 17.63 -6.13 25.76
CA PRO A 428 17.58 -7.55 26.08
C PRO A 428 16.20 -8.16 25.74
N MET A 429 16.21 -9.31 25.03
CA MET A 429 14.99 -10.01 24.64
C MET A 429 14.24 -10.57 25.87
N PRO A 430 12.96 -10.19 26.09
CA PRO A 430 12.14 -10.83 27.12
C PRO A 430 11.99 -12.33 26.83
N GLY A 431 12.08 -13.17 27.86
CA GLY A 431 11.94 -14.62 27.73
C GLY A 431 13.21 -15.36 27.28
N HIS A 432 14.18 -14.65 26.68
CA HIS A 432 15.38 -15.25 26.06
C HIS A 432 16.68 -14.60 26.57
N PRO A 433 17.07 -14.81 27.85
CA PRO A 433 18.25 -14.18 28.44
C PRO A 433 19.58 -14.70 27.89
N ASP A 434 19.55 -15.75 27.06
CA ASP A 434 20.67 -16.36 26.36
C ASP A 434 20.95 -15.74 24.99
N TRP A 435 19.97 -15.07 24.37
CA TRP A 435 20.15 -14.41 23.08
C TRP A 435 21.11 -13.22 23.18
N ARG A 436 21.98 -13.05 22.18
CA ARG A 436 22.96 -11.96 22.10
C ARG A 436 22.89 -11.34 20.71
N VAL A 437 23.08 -10.02 20.65
CA VAL A 437 23.32 -9.34 19.37
C VAL A 437 24.77 -9.58 18.97
N ASP A 438 25.01 -9.70 17.67
CA ASP A 438 26.35 -9.74 17.11
C ASP A 438 27.03 -8.37 17.21
N PRO A 439 28.37 -8.32 17.26
CA PRO A 439 29.11 -7.07 17.18
C PRO A 439 28.79 -6.32 15.88
N VAL A 440 28.63 -5.00 15.97
CA VAL A 440 28.47 -4.13 14.80
C VAL A 440 29.80 -4.02 14.04
N GLU A 441 29.74 -4.17 12.73
CA GLU A 441 30.82 -3.98 11.77
C GLU A 441 30.56 -2.71 10.91
N ASP A 442 31.63 -1.98 10.58
CA ASP A 442 31.58 -0.71 9.82
C ASP A 442 31.61 -0.90 8.29
#